data_AF-A0A096B8I9-F1
#
_entry.id   AF-A0A096B8I9-F1
#
_cell.length_a   1.000
_cell.length_b   1.000
_cell.length_c   1.000
_cell.angle_alpha   90.00
_cell.angle_beta   90.00
_cell.angle_gamma   90.00
#
_symmetry.space_group_name_H-M   'P 1'
#
loop_
_entity.id
_entity.type
_entity.pdbx_description
1 polymer ?
#
loop_
_entity_poly.entity_id
_entity_poly.type
_entity_poly.pdbx_seq_one_letter_code
_entity_poly.pdbx_strand_id
1 'polypeptide(L)'
;MKHVIVIGGGAAGCMAAVAAAQKGAAVTLLERNPKLGRKLYITGKGRCNVTNDCAAPEVLQNVPRNSRFLTSAVTRFPPEAVKAFF
;
A
#
# COMPACT_ATOMS: atom_id res chain seq x y z
N MET A 1 -11.21 6.72 21.70
CA MET A 1 -10.19 6.24 20.73
C MET A 1 -10.72 4.99 20.05
N LYS A 2 -10.54 4.83 18.73
CA LYS A 2 -10.90 3.57 18.04
C LYS A 2 -9.71 2.62 18.07
N HIS A 3 -9.95 1.33 18.30
CA HIS A 3 -8.93 0.29 18.18
C HIS A 3 -9.05 -0.40 16.83
N VAL A 4 -7.94 -0.52 16.10
CA VAL A 4 -7.90 -1.15 14.76
C VAL A 4 -6.84 -2.23 14.76
N ILE A 5 -7.22 -3.44 14.36
CA ILE A 5 -6.27 -4.53 14.11
C ILE A 5 -6.09 -4.68 12.61
N VAL A 6 -4.84 -4.67 12.15
CA VAL A 6 -4.46 -4.93 10.77
C VAL A 6 -3.74 -6.29 10.72
N ILE A 7 -4.20 -7.18 9.85
CA ILE A 7 -3.65 -8.53 9.70
C ILE A 7 -2.88 -8.61 8.38
N GLY A 8 -1.56 -8.84 8.48
CA GLY A 8 -0.61 -8.91 7.37
C GLY A 8 0.25 -7.65 7.26
N GLY A 9 1.54 -7.77 7.53
CA GLY A 9 2.56 -6.72 7.45
C GLY A 9 3.20 -6.56 6.07
N GLY A 10 2.41 -6.74 5.00
CA GLY A 10 2.81 -6.42 3.63
C GLY A 10 2.60 -4.94 3.29
N ALA A 11 2.87 -4.53 2.05
CA ALA A 11 2.72 -3.14 1.61
C ALA A 11 1.33 -2.54 1.95
N ALA A 12 0.25 -3.26 1.61
CA ALA A 12 -1.11 -2.79 1.88
C ALA A 12 -1.42 -2.68 3.38
N GLY A 13 -1.00 -3.65 4.20
CA GLY A 13 -1.27 -3.65 5.63
C GLY A 13 -0.47 -2.57 6.37
N CYS A 14 0.80 -2.37 6.02
CA CYS A 14 1.59 -1.27 6.57
C CYS A 14 0.96 0.10 6.24
N MET A 15 0.56 0.32 4.98
CA MET A 15 -0.12 1.56 4.58
C MET A 15 -1.46 1.74 5.32
N ALA A 16 -2.25 0.68 5.47
CA ALA A 16 -3.52 0.72 6.21
C ALA A 16 -3.31 1.04 7.70
N ALA A 17 -2.29 0.46 8.33
CA ALA A 17 -1.94 0.70 9.73
C ALA A 17 -1.54 2.17 9.96
N VAL A 18 -0.67 2.71 9.10
CA VAL A 18 -0.26 4.13 9.16
C VAL A 18 -1.46 5.05 8.94
N ALA A 19 -2.28 4.80 7.91
CA ALA A 19 -3.45 5.63 7.62
C ALA A 19 -4.48 5.62 8.76
N ALA A 20 -4.66 4.49 9.46
CA ALA A 20 -5.52 4.41 10.63
C ALA A 20 -4.93 5.17 11.83
N ALA A 21 -3.63 5.01 12.10
CA ALA A 21 -2.93 5.69 13.18
C ALA A 21 -2.95 7.22 13.01
N GLN A 22 -2.75 7.72 11.79
CA GLN A 22 -2.87 9.15 11.45
C GLN A 22 -4.26 9.73 11.71
N LYS A 23 -5.30 8.89 11.73
CA LYS A 23 -6.68 9.27 12.09
C LYS A 23 -6.97 9.13 13.59
N GLY A 24 -5.94 8.93 14.41
CA GLY A 24 -6.06 8.85 15.88
C GLY A 24 -6.53 7.49 16.39
N ALA A 25 -6.46 6.43 15.59
CA ALA A 25 -6.74 5.08 16.07
C ALA A 25 -5.54 4.49 16.82
N ALA A 26 -5.81 3.68 17.85
CA ALA A 26 -4.82 2.79 18.44
C ALA A 26 -4.72 1.53 17.57
N VAL A 27 -3.57 1.32 16.93
CA VAL A 27 -3.42 0.29 15.89
C VAL A 27 -2.51 -0.85 16.36
N THR A 28 -2.97 -2.09 16.17
CA THR A 28 -2.16 -3.30 16.30
C THR A 28 -1.96 -3.92 14.91
N LEU A 29 -0.72 -4.00 14.44
CA LEU A 29 -0.36 -4.69 13.20
C LEU A 29 0.18 -6.08 13.51
N LEU A 30 -0.43 -7.12 12.94
CA LEU A 30 -0.03 -8.51 13.12
C LEU A 30 0.60 -9.04 11.83
N GLU A 31 1.78 -9.66 11.93
CA GLU A 31 2.46 -10.34 10.82
C GLU A 31 2.91 -11.72 11.26
N ARG A 32 2.70 -12.72 10.40
CA ARG A 32 3.07 -14.11 10.68
C ARG A 32 4.57 -14.35 10.53
N ASN A 33 5.20 -13.68 9.56
CA ASN A 33 6.62 -13.81 9.29
C ASN A 33 7.47 -13.10 10.35
N PRO A 34 8.72 -13.52 10.56
CA PRO A 34 9.64 -12.84 11.48
C PRO A 34 9.98 -11.39 11.09
N LYS A 35 9.67 -10.98 9.85
CA LYS A 35 9.93 -9.64 9.33
C LYS A 35 8.73 -9.14 8.52
N LEU A 36 8.38 -7.87 8.72
CA LEU A 36 7.44 -7.15 7.86
C LEU A 36 7.96 -7.11 6.42
N GLY A 37 7.05 -7.01 5.45
CA GLY A 37 7.42 -6.74 4.06
C GLY A 37 8.30 -7.80 3.41
N ARG A 38 8.32 -9.06 3.89
CA ARG A 38 9.20 -10.11 3.36
C ARG A 38 9.11 -10.28 1.84
N LYS A 39 7.89 -10.17 1.27
CA LYS A 39 7.68 -10.15 -0.19
C LYS A 39 8.09 -8.83 -0.84
N LEU A 40 7.91 -7.71 -0.15
CA LEU A 40 8.31 -6.39 -0.64
C LEU A 40 9.84 -6.31 -0.81
N TYR A 41 10.58 -6.92 0.12
CA TYR A 41 12.05 -6.97 0.11
C TYR A 41 12.64 -7.59 -1.16
N ILE A 42 11.92 -8.51 -1.81
CA ILE A 42 12.40 -9.20 -3.01
C ILE A 42 11.89 -8.58 -4.33
N THR A 43 11.01 -7.57 -4.28
CA THR A 43 10.57 -6.90 -5.51
C THR A 43 11.71 -6.09 -6.14
N GLY A 44 11.67 -5.89 -7.46
CA GLY A 44 12.71 -5.13 -8.16
C GLY A 44 14.12 -5.73 -8.05
N LYS A 45 14.23 -7.05 -7.82
CA LYS A 45 15.48 -7.77 -7.55
C LYS A 45 16.19 -7.26 -6.29
N GLY A 46 15.44 -7.04 -5.21
CA GLY A 46 16.00 -6.57 -3.93
C GLY A 46 16.04 -5.05 -3.78
N ARG A 47 15.70 -4.29 -4.83
CA ARG A 47 15.73 -2.82 -4.83
C ARG A 47 14.41 -2.17 -4.44
N CYS A 48 13.36 -2.98 -4.29
CA CYS A 48 11.99 -2.52 -4.07
C CYS A 48 11.46 -1.65 -5.22
N ASN A 49 10.76 -2.26 -6.19
CA ASN A 49 10.03 -1.47 -7.19
C ASN A 49 8.74 -0.90 -6.55
N VAL A 50 8.86 0.26 -5.89
CA VAL A 50 7.85 0.82 -4.98
C VAL A 50 6.57 1.27 -5.70
N THR A 51 6.70 1.91 -6.86
CA THR A 51 5.59 2.36 -7.71
C THR A 51 6.06 2.54 -9.15
N ASN A 52 5.14 2.81 -10.08
CA ASN A 52 5.47 3.23 -11.43
C ASN A 52 5.30 4.75 -11.55
N ASP A 53 6.25 5.44 -12.18
CA ASP A 53 6.16 6.89 -12.40
C ASP A 53 5.32 7.20 -13.65
N CYS A 54 4.01 7.19 -13.47
CA CYS A 54 3.05 7.46 -14.52
C CYS A 54 1.78 8.11 -13.97
N ALA A 55 0.87 8.50 -14.87
CA ALA A 55 -0.42 9.05 -14.48
C ALA A 55 -1.38 7.93 -14.02
N ALA A 56 -2.34 8.29 -13.15
CA ALA A 56 -3.38 7.36 -12.67
C ALA A 56 -4.11 6.54 -13.78
N PRO A 57 -4.48 7.13 -14.93
CA PRO A 57 -5.10 6.35 -16.03
C PRO A 57 -4.17 5.26 -16.57
N GLU A 58 -2.87 5.52 -16.66
CA GLU A 58 -1.87 4.55 -17.14
C GLU A 58 -1.70 3.39 -16.15
N VAL A 59 -1.75 3.67 -14.84
CA VAL A 59 -1.81 2.61 -13.82
C VAL A 59 -3.01 1.69 -14.07
N LEU A 60 -4.21 2.27 -14.24
CA LEU A 60 -5.44 1.50 -14.43
C LEU A 60 -5.41 0.67 -15.72
N GLN A 61 -4.83 1.19 -16.79
CA GLN A 61 -4.63 0.46 -18.06
C GLN A 61 -3.69 -0.75 -17.89
N ASN A 62 -2.67 -0.63 -17.04
CA ASN A 62 -1.72 -1.70 -16.75
C ASN A 62 -2.19 -2.69 -15.66
N VAL A 63 -3.42 -2.55 -15.16
CA VAL A 63 -4.05 -3.53 -14.26
C VAL A 63 -4.95 -4.46 -15.09
N PRO A 64 -4.51 -5.69 -15.42
CA PRO A 64 -5.19 -6.54 -16.41
C PRO A 64 -6.55 -7.09 -15.93
N ARG A 65 -6.84 -7.04 -14.63
CA ARG A 65 -8.07 -7.58 -14.04
C ARG A 65 -8.68 -6.58 -13.08
N ASN A 66 -9.98 -6.31 -13.23
CA ASN A 66 -10.77 -5.45 -12.34
C ASN A 66 -10.21 -4.03 -12.15
N SER A 67 -9.59 -3.43 -13.18
CA SER A 67 -9.07 -2.06 -13.09
C SER A 67 -10.15 -1.04 -12.69
N ARG A 68 -11.39 -1.19 -13.18
CA ARG A 68 -12.54 -0.34 -12.80
C ARG A 68 -12.84 -0.32 -11.30
N PHE A 69 -12.56 -1.41 -10.58
CA PHE A 69 -12.73 -1.45 -9.12
C PHE A 69 -11.71 -0.54 -8.42
N LEU A 70 -10.50 -0.43 -8.97
CA LEU A 70 -9.42 0.38 -8.40
C LEU A 70 -9.53 1.87 -8.73
N THR A 71 -10.41 2.27 -9.66
CA THR A 71 -10.53 3.67 -10.11
C THR A 71 -10.56 4.66 -8.94
N SER A 72 -11.44 4.43 -7.96
CA SER A 72 -11.56 5.34 -6.80
C SER A 72 -10.33 5.36 -5.88
N ALA A 73 -9.60 4.25 -5.78
CA ALA A 73 -8.40 4.17 -4.94
C ALA A 73 -7.22 4.86 -5.62
N VAL A 74 -6.99 4.55 -6.91
CA VAL A 74 -5.86 5.09 -7.68
C VAL A 74 -6.02 6.59 -7.92
N THR A 75 -7.25 7.11 -8.07
CA THR A 75 -7.44 8.56 -8.24
C THR A 75 -7.28 9.34 -6.94
N ARG A 76 -7.57 8.75 -5.78
CA ARG A 76 -7.38 9.42 -4.46
C ARG A 76 -5.96 9.30 -3.91
N PHE A 77 -5.24 8.26 -4.30
CA PHE A 77 -3.84 8.04 -3.93
C PHE A 77 -3.02 7.63 -5.16
N PRO A 78 -2.80 8.57 -6.09
CA PRO A 78 -2.14 8.31 -7.37
C PRO A 78 -0.62 8.14 -7.20
N PRO A 79 0.12 7.71 -8.25
CA PRO A 79 1.55 7.43 -8.13
C PRO A 79 2.40 8.58 -7.60
N GLU A 80 2.07 9.82 -7.91
CA GLU A 80 2.72 11.00 -7.33
C GLU A 80 2.55 11.08 -5.80
N ALA A 81 1.38 10.71 -5.28
CA ALA A 81 1.14 10.64 -3.84
C ALA A 81 1.89 9.47 -3.20
N VAL A 82 2.04 8.34 -3.90
CA VAL A 82 2.90 7.22 -3.46
C VAL A 82 4.35 7.69 -3.36
N LYS A 83 4.87 8.37 -4.39
CA LYS A 83 6.25 8.91 -4.39
C LYS A 83 6.47 9.97 -3.30
N ALA A 84 5.47 10.79 -2.99
CA ALA A 84 5.58 11.81 -1.95
C ALA A 84 5.52 11.23 -0.52
N PHE A 85 4.90 10.06 -0.35
CA PHE A 85 4.77 9.41 0.95
C PHE A 85 6.04 8.68 1.40
N PHE A 86 6.85 8.18 0.45
CA PHE A 86 8.08 7.41 0.71
C PHE A 86 9.34 8.24 0.45
#